data_AF-A0A841SQS9-F1
#
_entry.id   AF-A0A841SQS9-F1
#
_cell.length_a   1.000
_cell.length_b   1.000
_cell.length_c   1.000
_cell.angle_alpha   90.00
_cell.angle_beta   90.00
_cell.angle_gamma   90.00
#
_symmetry.space_group_name_H-M   'P 1'
#
loop_
_entity.id
_entity.type
_entity.pdbx_description
1 polymer ?
#
loop_
_entity_poly.entity_id
_entity_poly.type
_entity_poly.pdbx_seq_one_letter_code
_entity_poly.pdbx_strand_id
1 'polypeptide(L)'
;MELIFELMVSSGYIVAAPPPDPMLADVHYSLGFRELQGATHTYYDGATPTPMYVLDTRGEKLQALFESLLRQAGLPVLREPAEEQGDRTEARDDKLAEMLGKLTQREREAVELVLEGLSNADIARRLYVSEVTVKKHLRSAYQKLQARNRADLMRQLL
;
A
#
# COMPACT_ATOMS: atom_id res chain seq x y z
N MET A 1 16.39 17.06 2.08
CA MET A 1 15.53 16.78 3.24
C MET A 1 14.42 15.91 2.71
N GLU A 2 14.55 14.59 2.79
CA GLU A 2 13.43 13.70 2.44
C GLU A 2 12.32 13.96 3.45
N LEU A 3 11.14 14.33 2.96
CA LEU A 3 9.98 14.52 3.81
C LEU A 3 9.63 13.15 4.40
N ILE A 4 9.58 13.06 5.72
CA ILE A 4 9.13 11.88 6.50
C ILE A 4 7.83 11.28 5.93
N PHE A 5 7.01 12.12 5.30
CA PHE A 5 5.79 11.76 4.61
C PHE A 5 5.95 10.67 3.53
N GLU A 6 7.01 10.70 2.71
CA GLU A 6 7.24 9.68 1.68
C GLU A 6 7.57 8.31 2.29
N LEU A 7 8.27 8.28 3.43
CA LEU A 7 8.62 7.05 4.16
C LEU A 7 7.43 6.46 4.92
N MET A 8 6.54 7.31 5.43
CA MET A 8 5.32 6.89 6.11
C MET A 8 4.43 6.08 5.17
N VAL A 9 4.00 6.68 4.07
CA VAL A 9 3.02 6.05 3.15
C VAL A 9 3.60 4.81 2.46
N SER A 10 4.90 4.82 2.13
CA SER A 10 5.54 3.71 1.40
C SER A 10 5.71 2.42 2.22
N SER A 11 5.72 2.51 3.55
CA SER A 11 5.99 1.36 4.44
C SER A 11 4.72 0.72 5.04
N GLY A 12 3.54 1.16 4.63
CA GLY A 12 2.26 0.70 5.19
C GLY A 12 2.00 1.23 6.61
N TYR A 13 2.46 2.44 6.90
CA TYR A 13 2.17 3.14 8.15
C TYR A 13 1.61 4.54 7.86
N ILE A 14 0.54 4.92 8.53
CA ILE A 14 0.05 6.30 8.52
C ILE A 14 0.42 6.90 9.87
N VAL A 15 1.12 8.03 9.85
CA VAL A 15 1.47 8.79 11.06
C VAL A 15 0.71 10.10 11.06
N ALA A 16 0.14 10.45 12.20
CA ALA A 16 -0.62 11.68 12.40
C ALA A 16 -0.22 12.32 13.73
N ALA A 17 -0.23 13.65 13.79
CA ALA A 17 0.00 14.42 14.99
C ALA A 17 -1.13 15.45 15.13
N PRO A 18 -2.35 15.00 15.48
CA PRO A 18 -3.49 15.90 15.65
C PRO A 18 -3.22 16.87 16.79
N PRO A 19 -3.83 18.08 16.81
CA PRO A 19 -3.82 18.94 17.99
C PRO A 19 -4.07 18.13 19.28
N PRO A 20 -3.42 18.46 20.41
CA PRO A 20 -3.55 17.72 21.67
C PRO A 20 -4.90 18.02 22.33
N ASP A 21 -5.95 17.61 21.64
CA ASP A 21 -7.35 17.70 22.03
C ASP A 21 -7.84 16.28 22.35
N PRO A 22 -8.47 16.05 23.52
CA PRO A 22 -8.93 14.73 23.92
C PRO A 22 -9.91 14.08 22.94
N MET A 23 -10.82 14.86 22.33
CA MET A 23 -11.77 14.35 21.35
C MET A 23 -11.03 13.86 20.10
N LEU A 24 -10.03 14.60 19.63
CA LEU A 24 -9.22 14.17 18.50
C LEU A 24 -8.41 12.91 18.84
N ALA A 25 -7.88 12.79 20.06
CA ALA A 25 -7.20 11.57 20.50
C ALA A 25 -8.14 10.36 20.47
N ASP A 26 -9.36 10.48 21.01
CA ASP A 26 -10.36 9.41 21.00
C ASP A 26 -10.75 8.98 19.59
N VAL A 27 -10.91 9.94 18.66
CA VAL A 27 -11.16 9.63 17.25
C VAL A 27 -10.00 8.83 16.66
N HIS A 28 -8.75 9.19 16.92
CA HIS A 28 -7.58 8.44 16.44
C HIS A 28 -7.59 7.00 16.97
N TYR A 29 -7.84 6.81 18.27
CA TYR A 29 -7.97 5.47 18.85
C TYR A 29 -9.11 4.66 18.21
N SER A 30 -10.26 5.29 17.95
CA SER A 30 -11.40 4.62 17.31
C SER A 30 -11.10 4.16 15.87
N LEU A 31 -10.18 4.84 15.20
CA LEU A 31 -9.69 4.51 13.86
C LEU A 31 -8.52 3.50 13.87
N GLY A 32 -8.13 3.03 15.06
CA GLY A 32 -7.05 2.04 15.22
C GLY A 32 -5.64 2.63 15.26
N PHE A 33 -5.50 3.95 15.36
CA PHE A 33 -4.21 4.57 15.64
C PHE A 33 -3.75 4.24 17.06
N ARG A 34 -2.43 4.24 17.26
CA ARG A 34 -1.78 4.08 18.56
C ARG A 34 -0.78 5.21 18.75
N GLU A 35 -0.72 5.74 19.96
CA GLU A 35 0.28 6.74 20.31
C GLU A 35 1.69 6.12 20.30
N LEU A 36 2.64 6.82 19.67
CA LEU A 36 4.05 6.48 19.69
C LEU A 36 4.68 7.09 20.95
N GLN A 37 4.92 6.24 21.94
CA GLN A 37 5.53 6.63 23.21
C GLN A 37 6.88 7.31 22.97
N GLY A 38 7.04 8.52 23.51
CA GLY A 38 8.27 9.31 23.39
C GLY A 38 8.47 10.01 22.04
N ALA A 39 7.51 9.92 21.10
CA ALA A 39 7.55 10.67 19.85
C ALA A 39 6.57 11.86 19.90
N THR A 40 7.12 13.05 20.06
CA THR A 40 6.36 14.31 20.10
C THR A 40 6.80 15.26 18.99
N HIS A 41 5.84 15.90 18.35
CA HIS A 41 6.04 16.98 17.39
C HIS A 41 5.59 18.30 18.01
N THR A 42 6.17 19.44 17.63
CA THR A 42 5.68 20.74 18.09
C THR A 42 4.58 21.21 17.14
N TYR A 43 3.39 21.50 17.66
CA TYR A 43 2.27 22.00 16.86
C TYR A 43 2.66 23.26 16.05
N TYR A 44 1.83 23.62 15.07
CA TYR A 44 2.10 24.76 14.19
C TYR A 44 2.25 26.12 14.90
N ASP A 45 1.84 26.21 16.16
CA ASP A 45 2.07 27.38 17.03
C ASP A 45 3.53 27.50 17.54
N GLY A 46 4.37 26.49 17.27
CA GLY A 46 5.78 26.48 17.65
C GLY A 46 6.05 26.25 19.14
N ALA A 47 5.03 25.97 19.96
CA ALA A 47 5.17 25.83 21.40
C ALA A 47 4.49 24.58 21.97
N THR A 48 3.37 24.16 21.39
CA THR A 48 2.53 23.10 21.96
C THR A 48 3.12 21.72 21.63
N PRO A 49 3.46 20.89 22.64
CA PRO A 49 3.86 19.52 22.39
C PRO A 49 2.66 18.69 21.93
N THR A 50 2.82 18.02 20.81
CA THR A 50 1.78 17.21 20.18
C THR A 50 2.22 15.74 20.09
N PRO A 51 1.47 14.80 20.68
CA PRO A 51 1.78 13.38 20.56
C PRO A 51 1.64 12.89 19.11
N MET A 52 2.54 12.00 18.71
CA MET A 52 2.46 11.33 17.41
C MET A 52 1.72 10.01 17.53
N TYR A 53 0.89 9.72 16.54
CA TYR A 53 0.12 8.50 16.44
C TYR A 53 0.48 7.75 15.18
N VAL A 54 0.47 6.43 15.22
CA VAL A 54 0.69 5.56 14.09
C VAL A 54 -0.48 4.60 13.88
N LEU A 55 -0.84 4.41 12.62
CA LEU A 55 -1.78 3.41 12.15
C LEU A 55 -1.02 2.45 11.23
N ASP A 56 -1.03 1.16 11.57
CA ASP A 56 -0.41 0.11 10.77
C ASP A 56 -1.42 -0.38 9.73
N THR A 57 -1.14 -0.12 8.45
CA THR A 57 -1.99 -0.47 7.32
C THR A 57 -1.46 -1.68 6.54
N ARG A 58 -0.43 -2.38 7.04
CA ARG A 58 0.15 -3.53 6.34
C ARG A 58 -0.79 -4.74 6.37
N GLY A 59 -0.70 -5.57 5.33
CA GLY A 59 -1.52 -6.78 5.17
C GLY A 59 -3.02 -6.44 5.12
N GLU A 60 -3.83 -7.28 5.76
CA GLU A 60 -5.29 -7.15 5.81
C GLU A 60 -5.79 -5.93 6.63
N LYS A 61 -4.90 -5.21 7.34
CA LYS A 61 -5.30 -4.14 8.27
C LYS A 61 -5.89 -2.92 7.55
N LEU A 62 -5.39 -2.58 6.37
CA LEU A 62 -5.97 -1.49 5.57
C LEU A 62 -7.40 -1.82 5.14
N GLN A 63 -7.62 -3.07 4.73
CA GLN A 63 -8.94 -3.54 4.33
C GLN A 63 -9.91 -3.54 5.52
N ALA A 64 -9.48 -4.06 6.67
CA ALA A 64 -10.27 -4.03 7.90
C ALA A 64 -10.65 -2.59 8.34
N LEU A 65 -9.71 -1.63 8.20
CA LEU A 65 -9.99 -0.22 8.46
C LEU A 65 -11.05 0.33 7.49
N PHE A 66 -10.90 0.06 6.18
CA PHE A 66 -11.88 0.49 5.18
C PHE A 66 -13.27 -0.09 5.47
N GLU A 67 -13.36 -1.37 5.81
CA GLU A 67 -14.62 -2.00 6.19
C GLU A 67 -15.24 -1.35 7.43
N SER A 68 -14.43 -1.03 8.44
CA SER A 68 -14.88 -0.33 9.65
C SER A 68 -15.43 1.07 9.32
N LEU A 69 -14.72 1.83 8.48
CA LEU A 69 -15.14 3.17 8.04
C LEU A 69 -16.44 3.13 7.25
N LEU A 70 -16.56 2.18 6.31
CA LEU A 70 -17.79 2.00 5.53
C LEU A 70 -18.98 1.67 6.43
N ARG A 71 -18.80 0.78 7.42
CA ARG A 71 -19.84 0.46 8.42
C ARG A 71 -20.24 1.68 9.24
N GLN A 72 -19.27 2.46 9.71
CA GLN A 72 -19.54 3.69 10.48
C GLN A 72 -20.25 4.76 9.63
N ALA A 73 -19.95 4.84 8.33
CA ALA A 73 -20.62 5.73 7.39
C ALA A 73 -22.02 5.24 6.96
N GLY A 74 -22.47 4.07 7.43
CA GLY A 74 -23.73 3.45 7.02
C GLY A 74 -23.72 2.95 5.57
N LEU A 75 -22.54 2.83 4.96
CA LEU A 75 -22.38 2.34 3.61
C LEU A 75 -22.34 0.81 3.60
N PRO A 76 -22.99 0.16 2.62
CA PRO A 76 -22.92 -1.29 2.51
C PRO A 76 -21.48 -1.72 2.21
N VAL A 77 -20.94 -2.59 3.07
CA VAL A 77 -19.77 -3.39 2.72
C VAL A 77 -20.28 -4.48 1.80
N LEU A 78 -20.17 -4.26 0.49
CA LEU A 78 -20.44 -5.30 -0.49
C LEU A 78 -19.40 -6.41 -0.28
N ARG A 79 -19.75 -7.44 0.48
CA ARG A 79 -19.10 -8.73 0.30
C ARG A 79 -19.57 -9.24 -1.04
N GLU A 80 -18.65 -9.42 -1.98
CA GLU A 80 -18.98 -10.28 -3.13
C GLU A 80 -19.50 -11.60 -2.55
N PRO A 81 -20.67 -12.10 -2.99
CA PRO A 81 -21.15 -13.41 -2.57
C PRO A 81 -20.05 -14.42 -2.86
N ALA A 82 -19.67 -15.19 -1.84
CA ALA A 82 -18.56 -16.14 -1.88
C ALA A 82 -18.82 -17.37 -2.80
N GLU A 83 -19.76 -17.28 -3.75
CA GLU A 83 -20.27 -18.41 -4.54
C GLU A 83 -19.85 -18.37 -6.02
N GLU A 84 -19.18 -17.31 -6.51
CA GLU A 84 -18.62 -17.23 -7.89
C GLU A 84 -17.07 -17.26 -7.94
N GLN A 85 -16.41 -17.64 -6.85
CA GLN A 85 -14.94 -17.59 -6.74
C GLN A 85 -14.18 -18.69 -7.48
N GLY A 86 -14.84 -19.77 -7.92
CA GLY A 86 -14.19 -20.84 -8.70
C GLY A 86 -13.85 -20.39 -10.12
N ASP A 87 -14.83 -19.87 -10.84
CA ASP A 87 -14.70 -19.54 -12.28
C ASP A 87 -13.90 -18.24 -12.52
N ARG A 88 -14.04 -17.25 -11.61
CA ARG A 88 -13.28 -15.99 -11.69
C ARG A 88 -11.81 -16.13 -11.30
N THR A 89 -11.49 -17.00 -10.34
CA THR A 89 -10.08 -17.23 -9.93
C THR A 89 -9.31 -17.92 -11.05
N GLU A 90 -9.89 -18.95 -11.67
CA GLU A 90 -9.26 -19.66 -12.80
C GLU A 90 -9.04 -18.73 -14.01
N ALA A 91 -10.05 -17.96 -14.41
CA ALA A 91 -9.90 -16.99 -15.51
C ALA A 91 -8.88 -15.87 -15.20
N ARG A 92 -8.73 -15.49 -13.93
CA ARG A 92 -7.73 -14.49 -13.50
C ARG A 92 -6.33 -15.07 -13.50
N ASP A 93 -6.16 -16.29 -13.00
CA ASP A 93 -4.87 -16.99 -12.95
C ASP A 93 -4.35 -17.28 -14.37
N ASP A 94 -5.24 -17.67 -15.29
CA ASP A 94 -4.91 -17.86 -16.71
C ASP A 94 -4.45 -16.55 -17.38
N LYS A 95 -5.17 -15.45 -17.13
CA LYS A 95 -4.79 -14.12 -17.64
C LYS A 95 -3.46 -13.66 -17.08
N LEU A 96 -3.22 -13.86 -15.78
CA LEU A 96 -1.95 -13.54 -15.13
C LEU A 96 -0.82 -14.36 -15.74
N ALA A 97 -1.01 -15.67 -15.95
CA ALA A 97 -0.04 -16.55 -16.58
C ALA A 97 0.28 -16.11 -18.03
N GLU A 98 -0.74 -15.76 -18.82
CA GLU A 98 -0.56 -15.26 -20.19
C GLU A 98 0.24 -13.96 -20.22
N MET A 99 -0.06 -13.02 -19.33
CA MET A 99 0.65 -11.74 -19.23
C MET A 99 2.10 -11.93 -18.79
N LEU A 100 2.34 -12.73 -17.74
CA LEU A 100 3.69 -13.03 -17.26
C LEU A 100 4.51 -13.81 -18.31
N GLY A 101 3.86 -14.61 -19.17
CA GLY A 101 4.48 -15.31 -20.29
C GLY A 101 5.03 -14.39 -21.39
N LYS A 102 4.57 -13.14 -21.48
CA LYS A 102 5.07 -12.13 -22.45
C LYS A 102 6.35 -11.44 -21.98
N LEU A 103 6.77 -11.69 -20.74
CA LEU A 103 7.92 -11.05 -20.11
C LEU A 103 9.18 -11.93 -20.20
N THR A 104 10.34 -11.28 -20.22
CA THR A 104 11.60 -11.96 -19.94
C THR A 104 11.65 -12.35 -18.47
N GLN A 105 12.51 -13.31 -18.12
CA GLN A 105 12.68 -13.78 -16.75
C GLN A 105 12.87 -12.64 -15.73
N ARG A 106 13.72 -11.66 -16.04
CA ARG A 106 14.02 -10.54 -15.12
C ARG A 106 12.88 -9.53 -15.02
N GLU A 107 12.15 -9.31 -16.10
CA GLU A 107 10.95 -8.49 -16.08
C GLU A 107 9.85 -9.18 -15.25
N ARG A 108 9.69 -10.49 -15.41
CA ARG A 108 8.72 -11.30 -14.69
C ARG A 108 9.01 -11.29 -13.18
N GLU A 109 10.24 -11.58 -12.77
CA GLU A 109 10.67 -11.51 -11.38
C GLU A 109 10.41 -10.13 -10.75
N ALA A 110 10.67 -9.05 -11.49
CA ALA A 110 10.40 -7.71 -11.01
C ALA A 110 8.89 -7.44 -10.86
N VAL A 111 8.06 -7.91 -11.81
CA VAL A 111 6.60 -7.74 -11.78
C VAL A 111 5.96 -8.58 -10.67
N GLU A 112 6.39 -9.82 -10.45
CA GLU A 112 5.93 -10.67 -9.35
C GLU A 112 6.15 -9.99 -7.99
N LEU A 113 7.34 -9.43 -7.77
CA LEU A 113 7.62 -8.69 -6.53
C LEU A 113 6.83 -7.36 -6.42
N VAL A 114 6.48 -6.74 -7.55
CA VAL A 114 5.56 -5.59 -7.56
C VAL A 114 4.16 -6.00 -7.07
N LEU A 115 3.67 -7.17 -7.50
CA LEU A 115 2.36 -7.71 -7.09
C LEU A 115 2.33 -8.07 -5.61
N GLU A 116 3.46 -8.49 -5.05
CA GLU A 116 3.66 -8.67 -3.60
C GLU A 116 3.71 -7.34 -2.82
N GLY A 117 3.64 -6.19 -3.50
CA GLY A 117 3.61 -4.87 -2.86
C GLY A 117 4.98 -4.27 -2.55
N LEU A 118 6.09 -4.88 -3.01
CA LEU A 118 7.44 -4.40 -2.69
C LEU A 118 7.78 -3.10 -3.41
N SER A 119 8.59 -2.26 -2.75
CA SER A 119 9.17 -1.05 -3.35
C SER A 119 10.31 -1.39 -4.32
N ASN A 120 10.71 -0.44 -5.18
CA ASN A 120 11.85 -0.66 -6.08
C ASN A 120 13.15 -0.94 -5.32
N ALA A 121 13.32 -0.35 -4.13
CA ALA A 121 14.46 -0.59 -3.25
C ALA A 121 14.45 -2.02 -2.68
N ASP A 122 13.29 -2.53 -2.27
CA ASP A 122 13.12 -3.91 -1.80
C ASP A 122 13.41 -4.92 -2.92
N ILE A 123 12.87 -4.66 -4.12
CA ILE A 123 13.09 -5.48 -5.31
C ILE A 123 14.57 -5.50 -5.67
N ALA A 124 15.23 -4.34 -5.66
CA ALA A 124 16.65 -4.21 -5.95
C ALA A 124 17.51 -5.06 -4.99
N ARG A 125 17.19 -4.99 -3.69
CA ARG A 125 17.84 -5.82 -2.66
C ARG A 125 17.62 -7.32 -2.89
N ARG A 126 16.39 -7.72 -3.23
CA ARG A 126 16.03 -9.14 -3.40
C ARG A 126 16.59 -9.76 -4.68
N LEU A 127 16.70 -8.97 -5.75
CA LEU A 127 17.26 -9.39 -7.04
C LEU A 127 18.77 -9.13 -7.16
N TYR A 128 19.40 -8.57 -6.13
CA TYR A 128 20.83 -8.21 -6.09
C TYR A 128 21.25 -7.29 -7.25
N VAL A 129 20.45 -6.25 -7.51
CA VAL A 129 20.69 -5.25 -8.56
C VAL A 129 20.49 -3.82 -8.02
N SER A 130 20.80 -2.80 -8.82
CA SER A 130 20.49 -1.41 -8.47
C SER A 130 19.01 -1.09 -8.67
N GLU A 131 18.47 -0.11 -7.94
CA GLU A 131 17.12 0.42 -8.17
C GLU A 131 16.91 0.95 -9.60
N VAL A 132 17.95 1.53 -10.20
CA VAL A 132 17.90 2.00 -11.59
C VAL A 132 17.69 0.83 -12.55
N THR A 133 18.33 -0.31 -12.26
CA THR A 133 18.13 -1.56 -13.02
C THR A 133 16.71 -2.08 -12.88
N VAL A 134 16.14 -2.05 -11.67
CA VAL A 134 14.72 -2.42 -11.44
C VAL A 134 13.79 -1.51 -12.24
N LYS A 135 13.98 -0.18 -12.17
CA LYS A 135 13.21 0.79 -12.95
C LYS A 135 13.27 0.50 -14.45
N LYS A 136 14.44 0.08 -14.96
CA LYS A 136 14.62 -0.30 -16.36
C LYS A 136 13.80 -1.56 -16.71
N HIS A 137 13.90 -2.62 -15.90
CA HIS A 137 13.11 -3.84 -16.11
C HIS A 137 11.61 -3.55 -16.05
N LEU A 138 11.14 -2.80 -15.05
CA LEU A 138 9.73 -2.44 -14.93
C LEU A 138 9.24 -1.59 -16.09
N ARG A 139 10.04 -0.62 -16.57
CA ARG A 139 9.68 0.17 -17.75
C ARG A 139 9.50 -0.71 -18.99
N SER A 140 10.41 -1.64 -19.23
CA SER A 140 10.30 -2.59 -20.35
C SER A 140 9.11 -3.54 -20.18
N ALA A 141 8.84 -4.01 -18.96
CA ALA A 141 7.67 -4.82 -18.65
C ALA A 141 6.37 -4.06 -18.91
N TYR A 142 6.24 -2.82 -18.42
CA TYR A 142 5.08 -1.98 -18.63
C TYR A 142 4.80 -1.74 -20.11
N GLN A 143 5.85 -1.50 -20.92
CA GLN A 143 5.70 -1.38 -22.37
C GLN A 143 5.17 -2.67 -23.02
N LYS A 144 5.69 -3.83 -22.63
CA LYS A 144 5.24 -5.14 -23.14
C LYS A 144 3.81 -5.48 -22.74
N LEU A 145 3.42 -5.11 -21.52
CA LEU A 145 2.09 -5.35 -20.98
C LEU A 145 1.09 -4.23 -21.33
N GLN A 146 1.53 -3.18 -22.02
CA GLN A 146 0.72 -1.98 -22.30
C GLN A 146 0.17 -1.31 -21.03
N ALA A 147 0.87 -1.44 -19.91
CA ALA A 147 0.56 -0.74 -18.67
C ALA A 147 1.22 0.64 -18.69
N ARG A 148 0.51 1.67 -18.22
CA ARG A 148 1.06 3.04 -18.18
C ARG A 148 2.01 3.29 -17.01
N ASN A 149 1.72 2.65 -15.88
CA ASN A 149 2.46 2.79 -14.64
C ASN A 149 2.14 1.61 -13.71
N ARG A 150 2.76 1.60 -12.53
CA ARG A 150 2.52 0.57 -11.50
C ARG A 150 1.04 0.42 -11.17
N ALA A 151 0.31 1.52 -10.98
CA ALA A 151 -1.10 1.45 -10.60
C ALA A 151 -1.98 0.87 -11.71
N ASP A 152 -1.71 1.21 -12.97
CA ASP A 152 -2.40 0.65 -14.13
C ASP A 152 -2.05 -0.84 -14.32
N LEU A 153 -0.80 -1.25 -14.07
CA LEU A 153 -0.44 -2.66 -14.01
C LEU A 153 -1.24 -3.41 -12.94
N MET A 154 -1.29 -2.87 -11.71
CA MET A 154 -2.04 -3.49 -10.61
C MET A 154 -3.52 -3.63 -10.98
N ARG A 155 -4.14 -2.60 -11.58
CA ARG A 155 -5.55 -2.63 -12.02
C ARG A 155 -5.83 -3.65 -13.14
N GLN A 156 -4.83 -4.00 -13.95
CA GLN A 156 -5.00 -5.00 -15.00
C GLN A 156 -4.95 -6.43 -14.45
N LEU A 157 -4.34 -6.61 -13.27
CA LEU A 157 -4.01 -7.89 -12.64
C LEU A 157 -4.82 -8.19 -11.36
N LEU A 158 -5.36 -7.16 -10.70
CA LEU A 158 -6.25 -7.22 -9.53
C LEU A 158 -7.63 -6.69 -9.90
#